data_AF-B3G230-F1
#
_entry.id   AF-B3G230-F1
#
_cell.length_a   1.000
_cell.length_b   1.000
_cell.length_c   1.000
_cell.angle_alpha   90.00
_cell.angle_beta   90.00
_cell.angle_gamma   90.00
#
_symmetry.space_group_name_H-M   'P 1'
#
loop_
_entity.id
_entity.type
_entity.pdbx_description
1 polymer ?
#
loop_
_entity_poly.entity_id
_entity_poly.type
_entity_poly.pdbx_seq_one_letter_code
_entity_poly.pdbx_strand_id
1 'polypeptide(L)'
;MLVPRWDAKLGDSIVSSFFFREARRLNARVTVLTVEELAQMHALDFGVDQVVITNANPGVLELLHLAQQLGQVDVVVHLVGRIQPAEILFLRLLRPARVYSFDDRLRCVNRKFGETTAGLDMAERYRRVLMDLGARMVDRKYIVPLPDTMPNATSAPRILFNPYASRPDKSLAFDRSVSLLHAIADAYPTRSVGILCSPETQEDALRMEVAAARRNVRVVHGLASPKDAAGYIRCAQVVVSVDTAIVHMAVGLETKLVAIYPAMAGQANPWLPPPSPLTRVVYSQQHTGQIRRTGKKDMNAFSIEALLDNLHELLATTPKTEQLHSLRARIVPGLGVAQGTLARQLPLISKDFPEVADCHPGTINLELECPLEVAQPDHRTAPLAWTPSGRTTEVFDLVRIELEFGPLPTRVPAWLYVAHASPHRGTPTVHEVIAQQLNLSEVRECQIHLRASAVTLTPPDQLTAPISRSLSPSQ
;
A
#
# COMPACT_ATOMS: atom_id res chain seq x y z
N MET A 1 5.38 -22.69 4.09
CA MET A 1 4.70 -22.30 2.83
C MET A 1 5.75 -22.03 1.78
N LEU A 2 5.47 -22.39 0.53
CA LEU A 2 6.34 -22.14 -0.62
C LEU A 2 5.67 -21.16 -1.58
N VAL A 3 6.40 -20.13 -2.00
CA VAL A 3 5.97 -19.18 -3.04
C VAL A 3 6.99 -19.24 -4.20
N PRO A 4 6.67 -19.91 -5.32
CA PRO A 4 7.55 -19.92 -6.49
C PRO A 4 7.53 -18.55 -7.18
N ARG A 5 8.69 -17.90 -7.28
CA ARG A 5 8.96 -16.60 -7.93
C ARG A 5 10.17 -16.64 -8.88
N TRP A 6 10.43 -17.80 -9.49
CA TRP A 6 11.45 -17.97 -10.52
C TRP A 6 11.11 -17.25 -11.83
N ASP A 7 9.94 -16.61 -11.95
CA ASP A 7 9.55 -15.78 -13.09
C ASP A 7 10.46 -14.55 -13.30
N ALA A 8 11.31 -14.22 -12.33
CA ALA A 8 12.27 -13.12 -12.35
C ALA A 8 11.63 -11.73 -12.57
N LYS A 9 10.34 -11.56 -12.27
CA LYS A 9 9.65 -10.28 -12.44
C LYS A 9 9.64 -9.48 -11.16
N LEU A 10 10.43 -8.42 -11.18
CA LEU A 10 10.50 -7.44 -10.11
C LEU A 10 9.14 -6.82 -9.76
N GLY A 11 8.33 -6.43 -10.75
CA GLY A 11 7.02 -5.82 -10.52
C GLY A 11 6.09 -6.73 -9.73
N ASP A 12 5.97 -7.99 -10.17
CA ASP A 12 5.20 -9.02 -9.49
C ASP A 12 5.73 -9.25 -8.06
N SER A 13 7.05 -9.16 -7.82
CA SER A 13 7.66 -9.29 -6.48
C SER A 13 7.30 -8.15 -5.56
N ILE A 14 7.29 -6.90 -6.06
CA ILE A 14 6.84 -5.72 -5.30
C ILE A 14 5.35 -5.85 -4.94
N VAL A 15 4.50 -6.28 -5.86
CA VAL A 15 3.05 -6.46 -5.59
C VAL A 15 2.80 -7.51 -4.51
N SER A 16 3.57 -8.61 -4.49
CA SER A 16 3.43 -9.66 -3.47
C SER A 16 4.22 -9.39 -2.18
N SER A 17 4.98 -8.30 -2.09
CA SER A 17 5.95 -8.08 -1.01
C SER A 17 5.35 -8.07 0.41
N PHE A 18 4.14 -7.53 0.57
CA PHE A 18 3.45 -7.52 1.87
C PHE A 18 3.07 -8.94 2.34
N PHE A 19 2.86 -9.88 1.41
CA PHE A 19 2.38 -11.22 1.71
C PHE A 19 3.25 -11.94 2.73
N PHE A 20 4.57 -11.75 2.67
CA PHE A 20 5.53 -12.43 3.53
C PHE A 20 5.43 -11.99 4.99
N ARG A 21 5.34 -10.67 5.23
CA ARG A 21 5.12 -10.10 6.57
C ARG A 21 3.78 -10.55 7.15
N GLU A 22 2.72 -10.54 6.35
CA GLU A 22 1.38 -10.93 6.81
C GLU A 22 1.26 -12.45 7.04
N ALA A 23 1.94 -13.27 6.23
CA ALA A 23 2.07 -14.71 6.47
C ALA A 23 2.78 -15.03 7.79
N ARG A 24 3.84 -14.29 8.12
CA ARG A 24 4.54 -14.46 9.40
C ARG A 24 3.64 -14.21 10.60
N ARG A 25 2.67 -13.27 10.52
CA ARG A 25 1.67 -13.04 11.57
C ARG A 25 0.77 -14.25 11.84
N LEU A 26 0.68 -15.18 10.89
CA LEU A 26 0.00 -16.48 11.05
C LEU A 26 0.93 -17.58 11.59
N ASN A 27 2.14 -17.23 12.05
CA ASN A 27 3.21 -18.17 12.40
C ASN A 27 3.61 -19.09 11.24
N ALA A 28 3.35 -18.68 10.00
CA ALA A 28 3.73 -19.45 8.84
C ALA A 28 5.17 -19.09 8.42
N ARG A 29 6.03 -20.11 8.33
CA ARG A 29 7.36 -19.97 7.73
C ARG A 29 7.25 -19.96 6.21
N VAL A 30 7.79 -18.96 5.55
CA VAL A 30 7.72 -18.79 4.09
C VAL A 30 9.08 -18.99 3.43
N THR A 31 9.10 -19.88 2.45
CA THR A 31 10.23 -20.08 1.54
C THR A 31 9.88 -19.51 0.17
N VAL A 32 10.77 -18.72 -0.42
CA VAL A 32 10.65 -18.24 -1.81
C VAL A 32 11.68 -18.93 -2.68
N LEU A 33 11.25 -19.44 -3.82
CA LEU A 33 12.13 -19.88 -4.91
C LEU A 33 12.28 -18.73 -5.90
N THR A 34 13.48 -18.24 -6.15
CA THR A 34 13.70 -17.07 -7.01
C THR A 34 15.05 -17.16 -7.72
N VAL A 35 15.28 -16.29 -8.69
CA VAL A 35 16.59 -16.08 -9.33
C VAL A 35 17.53 -15.25 -8.44
N GLU A 36 18.83 -15.32 -8.71
CA GLU A 36 19.91 -14.65 -7.95
C GLU A 36 19.65 -13.14 -7.81
N GLU A 37 19.23 -12.50 -8.90
CA GLU A 37 19.04 -11.05 -9.01
C GLU A 37 17.98 -10.50 -8.05
N LEU A 38 17.02 -11.35 -7.64
CA LEU A 38 15.97 -10.98 -6.70
C LEU A 38 16.16 -11.62 -5.32
N ALA A 39 17.19 -12.44 -5.12
CA ALA A 39 17.37 -13.20 -3.88
C ALA A 39 17.58 -12.29 -2.67
N GLN A 40 18.47 -11.29 -2.80
CA GLN A 40 18.72 -10.32 -1.73
C GLN A 40 17.46 -9.51 -1.38
N MET A 41 16.67 -9.12 -2.39
CA MET A 41 15.44 -8.37 -2.17
C MET A 41 14.43 -9.16 -1.35
N HIS A 42 14.24 -10.44 -1.67
CA HIS A 42 13.34 -11.30 -0.90
C HIS A 42 13.86 -11.52 0.54
N ALA A 43 15.16 -11.75 0.70
CA ALA A 43 15.74 -12.04 2.01
C ALA A 43 15.76 -10.81 2.93
N LEU A 44 16.31 -9.68 2.45
CA LEU A 44 16.63 -8.51 3.26
C LEU A 44 15.48 -7.51 3.31
N ASP A 45 14.85 -7.22 2.17
CA ASP A 45 13.88 -6.13 2.09
C ASP A 45 12.45 -6.62 2.39
N PHE A 46 12.06 -7.77 1.85
CA PHE A 46 10.73 -8.35 2.10
C PHE A 46 10.67 -9.24 3.34
N GLY A 47 11.83 -9.55 3.93
CA GLY A 47 11.96 -10.37 5.12
C GLY A 47 11.36 -11.77 4.92
N VAL A 48 11.71 -12.46 3.83
CA VAL A 48 11.34 -13.86 3.63
C VAL A 48 12.19 -14.76 4.55
N ASP A 49 11.59 -15.78 5.17
CA ASP A 49 12.30 -16.62 6.15
C ASP A 49 13.38 -17.52 5.51
N GLN A 50 13.17 -17.94 4.27
CA GLN A 50 14.16 -18.68 3.50
C GLN A 50 14.06 -18.34 2.02
N VAL A 51 15.20 -18.03 1.40
CA VAL A 51 15.30 -17.85 -0.04
C VAL A 51 16.11 -18.99 -0.62
N VAL A 52 15.59 -19.64 -1.66
CA VAL A 52 16.27 -20.70 -2.40
C VAL A 52 16.43 -20.22 -3.84
N ILE A 53 17.68 -20.21 -4.31
CA ILE A 53 18.04 -19.68 -5.62
C ILE A 53 17.92 -20.79 -6.67
N THR A 54 17.34 -20.47 -7.82
CA THR A 54 17.12 -21.39 -8.93
C THR A 54 17.07 -20.64 -10.26
N ASN A 55 17.24 -21.36 -11.36
CA ASN A 55 17.09 -20.79 -12.70
C ASN A 55 15.66 -20.36 -13.00
N ALA A 56 15.47 -19.44 -13.95
CA ALA A 56 14.14 -18.97 -14.36
C ALA A 56 13.24 -20.04 -15.00
N ASN A 57 13.82 -21.20 -15.35
CA ASN A 57 13.11 -22.37 -15.88
C ASN A 57 13.84 -23.65 -15.43
N PRO A 58 13.66 -24.11 -14.18
CA PRO A 58 14.40 -25.25 -13.67
C PRO A 58 14.05 -26.53 -14.42
N GLY A 59 15.09 -27.28 -14.81
CA GLY A 59 14.93 -28.58 -15.43
C GLY A 59 14.44 -29.65 -14.43
N VAL A 60 14.07 -30.83 -14.92
CA VAL A 60 13.55 -31.92 -14.08
C VAL A 60 14.52 -32.32 -12.95
N LEU A 61 15.82 -32.41 -13.24
CA LEU A 61 16.84 -32.75 -12.23
C LEU A 61 16.96 -31.66 -11.14
N GLU A 62 16.89 -30.39 -11.54
CA GLU A 62 16.91 -29.26 -10.62
C GLU A 62 15.66 -29.28 -9.72
N LEU A 63 14.48 -29.54 -10.29
CA LEU A 63 13.24 -29.69 -9.53
C LEU A 63 13.28 -30.84 -8.52
N LEU A 64 13.92 -31.97 -8.86
CA LEU A 64 14.12 -33.08 -7.92
C LEU A 64 15.02 -32.67 -6.76
N HIS A 65 16.12 -31.96 -7.05
CA HIS A 65 17.03 -31.46 -6.02
C HIS A 65 16.35 -30.43 -5.12
N LEU A 66 15.63 -29.47 -5.70
CA LEU A 66 14.86 -28.47 -4.96
C LEU A 66 13.80 -29.12 -4.06
N ALA A 67 13.09 -30.15 -4.55
CA ALA A 67 12.10 -30.84 -3.74
C ALA A 67 12.74 -31.55 -2.53
N GLN A 68 13.92 -32.16 -2.71
CA GLN A 68 14.69 -32.75 -1.60
C GLN A 68 15.17 -31.69 -0.61
N GLN A 69 15.69 -30.57 -1.10
CA GLN A 69 16.20 -29.46 -0.27
C GLN A 69 15.08 -28.81 0.56
N LEU A 70 13.90 -28.62 -0.03
CA LEU A 70 12.76 -27.98 0.62
C LEU A 70 12.11 -28.89 1.69
N GLY A 71 12.20 -30.21 1.52
CA GLY A 71 11.57 -31.17 2.43
C GLY A 71 10.04 -31.05 2.42
N GLN A 72 9.42 -31.08 3.60
CA GLN A 72 7.97 -31.00 3.73
C GLN A 72 7.46 -29.57 3.49
N VAL A 73 6.51 -29.43 2.56
CA VAL A 73 5.84 -28.16 2.24
C VAL A 73 4.34 -28.33 2.43
N ASP A 74 3.73 -27.63 3.38
CA ASP A 74 2.28 -27.77 3.63
C ASP A 74 1.42 -27.02 2.62
N VAL A 75 1.90 -25.86 2.16
CA VAL A 75 1.15 -24.93 1.30
C VAL A 75 2.06 -24.43 0.19
N VAL A 76 1.58 -24.47 -1.05
CA VAL A 76 2.17 -23.78 -2.20
C VAL A 76 1.23 -22.68 -2.68
N VAL A 77 1.77 -21.48 -2.91
CA VAL A 77 1.05 -20.32 -3.43
C VAL A 77 1.62 -19.95 -4.80
N HIS A 78 0.96 -20.43 -5.86
CA HIS A 78 1.35 -20.21 -7.25
C HIS A 78 0.31 -19.33 -7.95
N LEU A 79 0.47 -18.01 -7.81
CA LEU A 79 -0.44 -17.00 -8.36
C LEU A 79 0.16 -16.28 -9.58
N VAL A 80 1.01 -16.97 -10.35
CA VAL A 80 1.68 -16.36 -11.52
C VAL A 80 1.38 -17.19 -12.76
N GLY A 81 0.61 -16.63 -13.70
CA GLY A 81 0.32 -17.28 -14.97
C GLY A 81 -0.39 -18.62 -14.81
N ARG A 82 -0.01 -19.59 -15.66
CA ARG A 82 -0.49 -20.98 -15.59
C ARG A 82 0.64 -21.89 -15.14
N ILE A 83 0.29 -22.89 -14.33
CA ILE A 83 1.16 -23.99 -13.93
C ILE A 83 1.56 -24.79 -15.17
N GLN A 84 2.86 -24.79 -15.46
CA GLN A 84 3.48 -25.52 -16.55
C GLN A 84 3.67 -27.01 -16.20
N PRO A 85 3.83 -27.91 -17.19
CA PRO A 85 4.00 -29.34 -16.93
C PRO A 85 5.13 -29.70 -15.96
N ALA A 86 6.27 -28.99 -16.02
CA ALA A 86 7.38 -29.17 -15.09
C ALA A 86 6.99 -28.77 -13.65
N GLU A 87 6.19 -27.72 -13.49
CA GLU A 87 5.68 -27.29 -12.19
C GLU A 87 4.63 -28.28 -11.63
N ILE A 88 3.85 -28.95 -12.49
CA ILE A 88 2.96 -30.06 -12.06
C ILE A 88 3.78 -31.21 -11.47
N LEU A 89 4.89 -31.58 -12.12
CA LEU A 89 5.81 -32.59 -11.58
C LEU A 89 6.36 -32.14 -10.22
N PHE A 90 6.79 -30.88 -10.11
CA PHE A 90 7.31 -30.33 -8.86
C PHE A 90 6.29 -30.36 -7.72
N LEU A 91 5.04 -29.96 -7.97
CA LEU A 91 3.96 -30.06 -6.99
C LEU A 91 3.71 -31.51 -6.55
N ARG A 92 3.84 -32.48 -7.47
CA ARG A 92 3.72 -33.92 -7.15
C ARG A 92 4.88 -34.43 -6.29
N LEU A 93 6.08 -33.89 -6.46
CA LEU A 93 7.24 -34.23 -5.63
C LEU A 93 7.09 -33.66 -4.22
N LEU A 94 6.63 -32.41 -4.10
CA LEU A 94 6.43 -31.72 -2.82
C LEU A 94 5.24 -32.26 -2.00
N ARG A 95 4.19 -32.76 -2.68
CA ARG A 95 2.93 -33.26 -2.08
C ARG A 95 2.31 -32.30 -1.03
N PRO A 96 2.13 -31.02 -1.36
CA PRO A 96 1.56 -30.07 -0.41
C PRO A 96 0.10 -30.37 -0.08
N ALA A 97 -0.29 -30.09 1.15
CA ALA A 97 -1.67 -30.22 1.60
C ALA A 97 -2.60 -29.18 0.94
N ARG A 98 -2.08 -28.00 0.58
CA ARG A 98 -2.83 -26.95 -0.13
C ARG A 98 -2.01 -26.37 -1.28
N VAL A 99 -2.65 -26.21 -2.45
CA VAL A 99 -2.09 -25.53 -3.63
C VAL A 99 -3.06 -24.44 -4.06
N TYR A 100 -2.68 -23.19 -3.85
CA TYR A 100 -3.39 -22.01 -4.34
C TYR A 100 -2.91 -21.69 -5.75
N SER A 101 -3.84 -21.64 -6.71
CA SER A 101 -3.53 -21.27 -8.09
C SER A 101 -4.76 -20.81 -8.86
N PHE A 102 -4.53 -20.16 -10.01
CA PHE A 102 -5.56 -19.76 -10.96
C PHE A 102 -5.99 -20.91 -11.89
N ASP A 103 -5.26 -22.03 -11.94
CA ASP A 103 -5.59 -23.17 -12.80
C ASP A 103 -6.65 -24.10 -12.20
N ASP A 104 -7.89 -23.61 -12.14
CA ASP A 104 -9.03 -24.30 -11.52
C ASP A 104 -9.33 -25.69 -12.12
N ARG A 105 -8.82 -25.98 -13.32
CA ARG A 105 -9.01 -27.28 -14.00
C ARG A 105 -8.02 -28.34 -13.55
N LEU A 106 -6.89 -27.97 -12.93
CA LEU A 106 -5.87 -28.93 -12.51
C LEU A 106 -6.27 -29.62 -11.20
N ARG A 107 -6.21 -30.95 -11.17
CA ARG A 107 -6.57 -31.75 -9.99
C ARG A 107 -5.62 -31.52 -8.80
N CYS A 108 -4.36 -31.18 -9.06
CA CYS A 108 -3.39 -30.86 -8.00
C CYS A 108 -3.67 -29.50 -7.34
N VAL A 109 -4.52 -28.64 -7.94
CA VAL A 109 -4.95 -27.37 -7.37
C VAL A 109 -6.23 -27.59 -6.58
N ASN A 110 -6.10 -27.66 -5.25
CA ASN A 110 -7.22 -27.85 -4.33
C ASN A 110 -7.69 -26.55 -3.66
N ARG A 111 -7.01 -25.43 -3.93
CA ARG A 111 -7.46 -24.07 -3.61
C ARG A 111 -7.55 -23.26 -4.91
N LYS A 112 -8.75 -23.28 -5.49
CA LYS A 112 -9.07 -22.75 -6.83
C LYS A 112 -9.39 -21.27 -6.78
N PHE A 113 -8.47 -20.46 -7.29
CA PHE A 113 -8.54 -19.00 -7.23
C PHE A 113 -8.79 -18.37 -8.61
N GLY A 114 -8.94 -19.14 -9.69
CA GLY A 114 -9.13 -18.59 -11.03
C GLY A 114 -10.44 -17.81 -11.17
N GLU A 115 -11.56 -18.52 -11.14
CA GLU A 115 -12.90 -17.94 -11.29
C GLU A 115 -13.31 -17.11 -10.07
N THR A 116 -13.01 -17.60 -8.87
CA THR A 116 -13.42 -16.96 -7.60
C THR A 116 -12.74 -15.62 -7.33
N THR A 117 -11.60 -15.36 -7.96
CA THR A 117 -10.89 -14.06 -7.88
C THR A 117 -10.80 -13.33 -9.22
N ALA A 118 -11.64 -13.74 -10.18
CA ALA A 118 -11.74 -13.05 -11.46
C ALA A 118 -12.11 -11.57 -11.24
N GLY A 119 -11.41 -10.67 -11.93
CA GLY A 119 -11.60 -9.22 -11.79
C GLY A 119 -10.87 -8.56 -10.61
N LEU A 120 -10.36 -9.32 -9.64
CA LEU A 120 -9.57 -8.77 -8.53
C LEU A 120 -8.12 -8.48 -8.97
N ASP A 121 -7.54 -7.42 -8.42
CA ASP A 121 -6.11 -7.12 -8.56
C ASP A 121 -5.24 -8.15 -7.82
N MET A 122 -3.96 -8.23 -8.18
CA MET A 122 -3.04 -9.22 -7.63
C MET A 122 -2.83 -9.08 -6.12
N ALA A 123 -2.80 -7.87 -5.56
CA ALA A 123 -2.66 -7.68 -4.13
C ALA A 123 -3.89 -8.24 -3.38
N GLU A 124 -5.09 -8.02 -3.91
CA GLU A 124 -6.30 -8.59 -3.35
C GLU A 124 -6.33 -10.12 -3.43
N ARG A 125 -5.78 -10.71 -4.48
CA ARG A 125 -5.65 -12.17 -4.62
C ARG A 125 -4.73 -12.77 -3.56
N TYR A 126 -3.57 -12.15 -3.32
CA TYR A 126 -2.68 -12.54 -2.21
C TYR A 126 -3.34 -12.34 -0.85
N ARG A 127 -4.10 -11.25 -0.67
CA ARG A 127 -4.90 -11.01 0.54
C ARG A 127 -5.87 -12.18 0.79
N ARG A 128 -6.57 -12.63 -0.25
CA ARG A 128 -7.54 -13.72 -0.14
C ARG A 128 -6.90 -15.06 0.24
N VAL A 129 -5.66 -15.32 -0.19
CA VAL A 129 -4.90 -16.49 0.28
C VAL A 129 -4.67 -16.41 1.78
N LEU A 130 -4.20 -15.27 2.29
CA LEU A 130 -3.96 -15.07 3.73
C LEU A 130 -5.24 -15.21 4.55
N MET A 131 -6.36 -14.67 4.06
CA MET A 131 -7.67 -14.83 4.70
C MET A 131 -8.12 -16.30 4.75
N ASP A 132 -7.92 -17.07 3.67
CA ASP A 132 -8.24 -18.51 3.65
C ASP A 132 -7.33 -19.32 4.60
N LEU A 133 -6.12 -18.81 4.85
CA LEU A 133 -5.18 -19.38 5.83
C LEU A 133 -5.47 -18.96 7.28
N GLY A 134 -6.45 -18.09 7.52
CA GLY A 134 -6.90 -17.70 8.85
C GLY A 134 -6.56 -16.27 9.27
N ALA A 135 -6.00 -15.43 8.38
CA ALA A 135 -5.84 -14.01 8.67
C ALA A 135 -7.20 -13.33 8.85
N ARG A 136 -7.32 -12.48 9.86
CA ARG A 136 -8.50 -11.63 10.09
C ARG A 136 -8.35 -10.27 9.40
N MET A 137 -7.14 -9.73 9.44
CA MET A 137 -6.75 -8.46 8.85
C MET A 137 -5.45 -8.66 8.10
N VAL A 138 -5.31 -7.94 6.98
CA VAL A 138 -4.14 -8.01 6.11
C VAL A 138 -3.82 -6.59 5.65
N ASP A 139 -2.67 -6.07 6.05
CA ASP A 139 -2.15 -4.84 5.47
C ASP A 139 -1.51 -5.15 4.12
N ARG A 140 -2.05 -4.54 3.06
CA ARG A 140 -1.66 -4.75 1.65
C ARG A 140 -0.59 -3.76 1.16
N LYS A 141 -0.07 -2.89 2.03
CA LYS A 141 0.92 -1.90 1.62
C LYS A 141 2.18 -2.57 1.09
N TYR A 142 2.53 -2.28 -0.16
CA TYR A 142 3.72 -2.83 -0.79
C TYR A 142 4.98 -2.36 -0.05
N ILE A 143 5.96 -3.23 0.04
CA ILE A 143 7.31 -2.89 0.47
C ILE A 143 8.09 -2.55 -0.78
N VAL A 144 8.61 -1.33 -0.85
CA VAL A 144 9.48 -0.87 -1.94
C VAL A 144 10.87 -0.61 -1.35
N PRO A 145 11.88 -1.42 -1.72
CA PRO A 145 13.23 -1.23 -1.23
C PRO A 145 13.80 0.12 -1.67
N LEU A 146 14.37 0.87 -0.73
CA LEU A 146 15.01 2.15 -0.97
C LEU A 146 16.54 1.99 -0.96
N PRO A 147 17.29 2.89 -1.62
CA PRO A 147 18.74 2.87 -1.57
C PRO A 147 19.23 3.36 -0.21
N ASP A 148 20.42 2.91 0.21
CA ASP A 148 21.00 3.33 1.50
C ASP A 148 21.24 4.84 1.55
N THR A 149 21.58 5.44 0.40
CA THR A 149 21.74 6.88 0.24
C THR A 149 20.63 7.41 -0.67
N MET A 150 19.77 8.26 -0.11
CA MET A 150 18.69 8.90 -0.86
C MET A 150 19.22 9.98 -1.81
N PRO A 151 18.62 10.13 -3.01
CA PRO A 151 18.94 11.26 -3.87
C PRO A 151 18.53 12.57 -3.18
N ASN A 152 19.31 13.62 -3.41
CA ASN A 152 19.00 14.93 -2.85
C ASN A 152 17.65 15.42 -3.38
N ALA A 153 16.68 15.56 -2.47
CA ALA A 153 15.29 15.90 -2.79
C ALA A 153 15.14 17.28 -3.44
N THR A 154 16.10 18.21 -3.29
CA THR A 154 16.05 19.52 -3.96
C THR A 154 16.47 19.44 -5.43
N SER A 155 17.47 18.62 -5.75
CA SER A 155 17.98 18.43 -7.12
C SER A 155 17.30 17.31 -7.89
N ALA A 156 16.61 16.39 -7.21
CA ALA A 156 15.86 15.30 -7.84
C ALA A 156 14.80 15.85 -8.83
N PRO A 157 14.61 15.18 -9.99
CA PRO A 157 13.59 15.59 -10.94
C PRO A 157 12.19 15.60 -10.32
N ARG A 158 11.40 16.63 -10.65
CA ARG A 158 10.01 16.76 -10.15
C ARG A 158 9.06 15.81 -10.85
N ILE A 159 9.27 15.58 -12.15
CA ILE A 159 8.52 14.63 -12.96
C ILE A 159 9.49 13.54 -13.38
N LEU A 160 9.16 12.29 -13.12
CA LEU A 160 9.91 11.15 -13.67
C LEU A 160 9.16 10.53 -14.83
N PHE A 161 9.90 10.18 -15.87
CA PHE A 161 9.37 9.52 -17.05
C PHE A 161 10.12 8.22 -17.30
N ASN A 162 9.41 7.10 -17.32
CA ASN A 162 9.95 5.80 -17.69
C ASN A 162 9.24 5.25 -18.94
N PRO A 163 9.87 5.32 -20.13
CA PRO A 163 9.34 4.75 -21.36
C PRO A 163 9.59 3.24 -21.50
N TYR A 164 10.37 2.64 -20.59
CA TYR A 164 10.90 1.28 -20.76
C TYR A 164 10.12 0.22 -19.96
N ALA A 165 9.88 -0.91 -20.61
CA ALA A 165 9.42 -2.14 -20.01
C ALA A 165 10.42 -3.28 -20.26
N SER A 166 10.21 -4.42 -19.60
CA SER A 166 11.05 -5.62 -19.76
C SER A 166 11.03 -6.24 -21.17
N ARG A 167 10.10 -5.81 -22.03
CA ARG A 167 10.01 -6.24 -23.41
C ARG A 167 9.90 -5.02 -24.32
N PRO A 168 10.57 -5.00 -25.49
CA PRO A 168 10.50 -3.88 -26.42
C PRO A 168 9.08 -3.53 -26.88
N ASP A 169 8.21 -4.51 -27.08
CA ASP A 169 6.80 -4.29 -27.48
C ASP A 169 5.91 -3.75 -26.35
N LYS A 170 6.43 -3.71 -25.12
CA LYS A 170 5.78 -3.07 -23.96
C LYS A 170 6.40 -1.71 -23.62
N SER A 171 7.41 -1.26 -24.37
CA SER A 171 8.02 0.05 -24.21
C SER A 171 7.36 1.06 -25.16
N LEU A 172 7.50 2.34 -24.87
CA LEU A 172 7.19 3.40 -25.85
C LEU A 172 8.25 3.40 -26.96
N ALA A 173 7.80 3.62 -28.20
CA ALA A 173 8.71 3.88 -29.31
C ALA A 173 9.47 5.19 -29.08
N PHE A 174 10.70 5.26 -29.57
CA PHE A 174 11.59 6.42 -29.40
C PHE A 174 10.91 7.75 -29.75
N ASP A 175 10.37 7.88 -30.97
CA ASP A 175 9.72 9.11 -31.43
C ASP A 175 8.50 9.49 -30.59
N ARG A 176 7.80 8.46 -30.09
CA ARG A 176 6.64 8.66 -29.22
C ARG A 176 7.06 9.17 -27.84
N SER A 177 8.14 8.62 -27.29
CA SER A 177 8.75 9.09 -26.04
C SER A 177 9.24 10.53 -26.16
N VAL A 178 9.91 10.88 -27.27
CA VAL A 178 10.36 12.26 -27.53
C VAL A 178 9.16 13.21 -27.65
N SER A 179 8.11 12.84 -28.37
CA SER A 179 6.89 13.64 -28.50
C SER A 179 6.21 13.88 -27.14
N LEU A 180 6.16 12.86 -26.30
CA LEU A 180 5.59 12.98 -24.95
C LEU A 180 6.49 13.82 -24.03
N LEU A 181 7.82 13.67 -24.12
CA LEU A 181 8.78 14.51 -23.39
C LEU A 181 8.64 15.98 -23.78
N HIS A 182 8.48 16.30 -25.07
CA HIS A 182 8.18 17.67 -25.52
C HIS A 182 6.93 18.20 -24.83
N ALA A 183 5.82 17.45 -24.93
CA ALA A 183 4.54 17.88 -24.39
C ALA A 183 4.57 18.11 -22.87
N ILE A 184 5.22 17.21 -22.12
CA ILE A 184 5.40 17.35 -20.66
C ILE A 184 6.31 18.55 -20.34
N ALA A 185 7.47 18.64 -20.99
CA ALA A 185 8.46 19.68 -20.71
C ALA A 185 7.92 21.08 -21.02
N ASP A 186 7.19 21.22 -22.13
CA ASP A 186 6.62 22.48 -22.60
C ASP A 186 5.41 22.90 -21.72
N ALA A 187 4.62 21.95 -21.20
CA ALA A 187 3.53 22.22 -20.25
C ALA A 187 4.03 22.61 -18.84
N TYR A 188 5.23 22.15 -18.45
CA TYR A 188 5.79 22.37 -17.12
C TYR A 188 7.25 22.92 -17.18
N PRO A 189 7.48 24.11 -17.74
CA PRO A 189 8.83 24.63 -18.00
C PRO A 189 9.66 24.86 -16.72
N THR A 190 8.99 25.04 -15.57
CA THR A 190 9.64 25.25 -14.25
C THR A 190 9.89 23.95 -13.49
N ARG A 191 9.43 22.80 -14.01
CA ARG A 191 9.62 21.49 -13.37
C ARG A 191 10.66 20.70 -14.15
N SER A 192 11.63 20.14 -13.43
CA SER A 192 12.61 19.21 -14.00
C SER A 192 11.96 17.87 -14.32
N VAL A 193 12.27 17.35 -15.51
CA VAL A 193 11.82 16.05 -16.03
C VAL A 193 13.01 15.12 -16.12
N GLY A 194 12.95 14.00 -15.40
CA GLY A 194 13.98 12.97 -15.37
C GLY A 194 13.58 11.75 -16.18
N ILE A 195 14.42 11.33 -17.14
CA ILE A 195 14.25 10.06 -17.86
C ILE A 195 14.88 8.95 -17.03
N LEU A 196 14.06 7.99 -16.57
CA LEU A 196 14.54 6.79 -15.91
C LEU A 196 15.02 5.77 -16.96
N CYS A 197 16.12 5.10 -16.66
CA CYS A 197 16.69 4.04 -17.48
C CYS A 197 17.41 3.00 -16.61
N SER A 198 17.58 1.81 -17.17
CA SER A 198 18.52 0.80 -16.68
C SER A 198 19.90 0.99 -17.34
N PRO A 199 20.96 0.32 -16.87
CA PRO A 199 22.26 0.33 -17.56
C PRO A 199 22.15 -0.05 -19.05
N GLU A 200 21.29 -0.99 -19.40
CA GLU A 200 21.09 -1.45 -20.79
C GLU A 200 20.35 -0.45 -21.67
N THR A 201 19.58 0.47 -21.08
CA THR A 201 18.77 1.46 -21.80
C THR A 201 19.33 2.87 -21.71
N GLN A 202 20.47 3.05 -21.04
CA GLN A 202 21.08 4.35 -20.79
C GLN A 202 21.46 5.09 -22.07
N GLU A 203 22.02 4.41 -23.07
CA GLU A 203 22.38 5.04 -24.35
C GLU A 203 21.15 5.57 -25.09
N ASP A 204 20.07 4.79 -25.12
CA ASP A 204 18.82 5.18 -25.74
C ASP A 204 18.16 6.37 -25.00
N ALA A 205 18.25 6.40 -23.67
CA ALA A 205 17.77 7.51 -22.85
C ALA A 205 18.56 8.80 -23.11
N LEU A 206 19.89 8.71 -23.26
CA LEU A 206 20.74 9.86 -23.62
C LEU A 206 20.39 10.40 -25.01
N ARG A 207 20.14 9.50 -25.97
CA ARG A 207 19.64 9.90 -27.31
C ARG A 207 18.28 10.58 -27.22
N MET A 208 17.38 10.10 -26.35
CA MET A 208 16.10 10.76 -26.10
C MET A 208 16.25 12.14 -25.48
N GLU A 209 17.17 12.35 -24.52
CA GLU A 209 17.43 13.67 -23.96
C GLU A 209 17.90 14.65 -25.04
N VAL A 210 18.85 14.23 -25.88
CA VAL A 210 19.36 15.05 -26.99
C VAL A 210 18.25 15.37 -27.99
N ALA A 211 17.46 14.38 -28.39
CA ALA A 211 16.34 14.56 -29.33
C ALA A 211 15.23 15.42 -28.72
N ALA A 212 14.98 15.30 -27.42
CA ALA A 212 14.03 16.14 -26.71
C ALA A 212 14.50 17.60 -26.74
N ALA A 213 15.79 17.91 -26.62
CA ALA A 213 16.32 19.28 -26.77
C ALA A 213 15.62 20.34 -25.88
N ARG A 214 15.15 19.96 -24.68
CA ARG A 214 14.55 20.87 -23.68
C ARG A 214 15.46 21.01 -22.47
N ARG A 215 15.63 22.24 -21.97
CA ARG A 215 16.55 22.55 -20.85
C ARG A 215 16.19 21.86 -19.55
N ASN A 216 14.91 21.60 -19.32
CA ASN A 216 14.38 20.94 -18.11
C ASN A 216 14.29 19.41 -18.25
N VAL A 217 14.73 18.81 -19.36
CA VAL A 217 14.78 17.36 -19.55
C VAL A 217 16.21 16.86 -19.37
N ARG A 218 16.39 15.83 -18.53
CA ARG A 218 17.67 15.16 -18.27
C ARG A 218 17.49 13.66 -18.06
N VAL A 219 18.44 12.85 -18.49
CA VAL A 219 18.57 11.46 -18.02
C VAL A 219 18.95 11.46 -16.54
N VAL A 220 18.34 10.55 -15.77
CA VAL A 220 18.74 10.31 -14.38
C VAL A 220 19.97 9.41 -14.38
N HIS A 221 21.09 9.93 -13.86
CA HIS A 221 22.33 9.18 -13.76
C HIS A 221 22.44 8.39 -12.45
N GLY A 222 23.30 7.37 -12.45
CA GLY A 222 23.62 6.58 -11.25
C GLY A 222 22.57 5.52 -10.89
N LEU A 223 21.70 5.14 -11.84
CA LEU A 223 20.72 4.07 -11.66
C LEU A 223 21.39 2.71 -11.90
N ALA A 224 22.08 2.16 -10.90
CA ALA A 224 22.72 0.85 -10.98
C ALA A 224 21.78 -0.30 -10.60
N SER A 225 20.75 0.00 -9.80
CA SER A 225 19.82 -0.96 -9.25
C SER A 225 18.38 -0.43 -9.24
N PRO A 226 17.38 -1.31 -9.10
CA PRO A 226 16.01 -0.85 -8.90
C PRO A 226 15.79 -0.02 -7.64
N LYS A 227 16.64 -0.17 -6.61
CA LYS A 227 16.60 0.64 -5.38
C LYS A 227 16.91 2.10 -5.70
N ASP A 228 17.87 2.37 -6.58
CA ASP A 228 18.21 3.73 -6.98
C ASP A 228 17.00 4.43 -7.65
N ALA A 229 16.31 3.71 -8.55
CA ALA A 229 15.10 4.21 -9.18
C ALA A 229 13.99 4.49 -8.15
N ALA A 230 13.80 3.60 -7.16
CA ALA A 230 12.86 3.80 -6.06
C ALA A 230 13.19 5.06 -5.23
N GLY A 231 14.47 5.33 -4.98
CA GLY A 231 14.92 6.56 -4.32
C GLY A 231 14.48 7.82 -5.07
N TYR A 232 14.64 7.85 -6.39
CA TYR A 232 14.16 8.97 -7.20
C TYR A 232 12.63 9.05 -7.25
N ILE A 233 11.93 7.93 -7.36
CA ILE A 233 10.46 7.87 -7.32
C ILE A 233 9.92 8.47 -6.03
N ARG A 234 10.57 8.20 -4.89
CA ARG A 234 10.18 8.75 -3.59
C ARG A 234 10.33 10.27 -3.51
N CYS A 235 11.29 10.85 -4.22
CA CYS A 235 11.54 12.30 -4.24
C CYS A 235 10.75 13.06 -5.32
N ALA A 236 10.20 12.35 -6.32
CA ALA A 236 9.44 12.95 -7.40
C ALA A 236 8.05 13.43 -6.94
N GLN A 237 7.51 14.43 -7.63
CA GLN A 237 6.12 14.85 -7.44
C GLN A 237 5.14 13.91 -8.14
N VAL A 238 5.55 13.36 -9.29
CA VAL A 238 4.74 12.45 -10.11
C VAL A 238 5.63 11.62 -11.03
N VAL A 239 5.19 10.39 -11.30
CA VAL A 239 5.80 9.44 -12.23
C VAL A 239 4.87 9.23 -13.42
N VAL A 240 5.42 9.22 -14.62
CA VAL A 240 4.75 8.79 -15.85
C VAL A 240 5.46 7.53 -16.35
N SER A 241 4.78 6.40 -16.43
CA SER A 241 5.43 5.13 -16.81
C SER A 241 4.52 4.18 -17.57
N VAL A 242 5.12 3.40 -18.48
CA VAL A 242 4.47 2.20 -19.06
C VAL A 242 4.32 1.07 -18.02
N ASP A 243 3.53 0.04 -18.36
CA ASP A 243 3.30 -1.19 -17.58
C ASP A 243 4.61 -1.97 -17.26
N THR A 244 5.24 -1.60 -16.14
CA THR A 244 6.51 -2.12 -15.62
C THR A 244 6.59 -2.02 -14.09
N ALA A 245 7.69 -2.51 -13.49
CA ALA A 245 7.91 -2.47 -12.04
C ALA A 245 7.85 -1.05 -11.44
N ILE A 246 8.21 -0.02 -12.21
CA ILE A 246 8.16 1.40 -11.79
C ILE A 246 6.75 1.82 -11.38
N VAL A 247 5.69 1.31 -12.05
CA VAL A 247 4.29 1.55 -11.67
C VAL A 247 4.04 1.06 -10.25
N HIS A 248 4.43 -0.18 -9.95
CA HIS A 248 4.18 -0.78 -8.64
C HIS A 248 5.06 -0.16 -7.54
N MET A 249 6.28 0.28 -7.86
CA MET A 249 7.11 1.05 -6.93
C MET A 249 6.45 2.40 -6.59
N ALA A 250 5.95 3.13 -7.59
CA ALA A 250 5.25 4.40 -7.35
C ALA A 250 3.99 4.20 -6.49
N VAL A 251 3.22 3.13 -6.74
CA VAL A 251 2.08 2.76 -5.87
C VAL A 251 2.54 2.49 -4.43
N GLY A 252 3.57 1.66 -4.23
CA GLY A 252 4.05 1.31 -2.89
C GLY A 252 4.66 2.48 -2.12
N LEU A 253 5.26 3.43 -2.83
CA LEU A 253 5.84 4.66 -2.26
C LEU A 253 4.82 5.80 -2.11
N GLU A 254 3.57 5.57 -2.54
CA GLU A 254 2.49 6.56 -2.56
C GLU A 254 2.88 7.83 -3.36
N THR A 255 3.69 7.65 -4.41
CA THR A 255 4.03 8.71 -5.35
C THR A 255 2.93 8.79 -6.41
N LYS A 256 2.51 10.02 -6.77
CA LYS A 256 1.52 10.21 -7.84
C LYS A 256 1.98 9.57 -9.14
N LEU A 257 1.05 8.99 -9.87
CA LEU A 257 1.35 8.13 -11.00
C LEU A 257 0.36 8.32 -12.15
N VAL A 258 0.87 8.58 -13.35
CA VAL A 258 0.15 8.35 -14.60
C VAL A 258 0.73 7.11 -15.27
N ALA A 259 -0.01 6.01 -15.23
CA ALA A 259 0.43 4.74 -15.79
C ALA A 259 -0.18 4.49 -17.17
N ILE A 260 0.65 4.08 -18.13
CA ILE A 260 0.23 3.75 -19.50
C ILE A 260 0.09 2.23 -19.62
N TYR A 261 -1.11 1.75 -19.90
CA TYR A 261 -1.43 0.32 -20.03
C TYR A 261 -2.07 0.01 -21.38
N PRO A 262 -1.91 -1.20 -21.93
CA PRO A 262 -2.65 -1.61 -23.12
C PRO A 262 -4.14 -1.78 -22.82
N ALA A 263 -5.00 -1.26 -23.69
CA ALA A 263 -6.45 -1.45 -23.66
C ALA A 263 -6.80 -2.90 -24.08
N MET A 264 -7.12 -3.76 -23.11
CA MET A 264 -7.48 -5.15 -23.39
C MET A 264 -9.00 -5.36 -23.32
N ALA A 265 -9.67 -5.39 -24.48
CA ALA A 265 -11.11 -5.62 -24.55
C ALA A 265 -11.50 -6.98 -23.92
N GLY A 266 -12.43 -6.95 -22.97
CA GLY A 266 -13.03 -8.15 -22.37
C GLY A 266 -12.11 -8.95 -21.45
N GLN A 267 -10.94 -8.43 -21.07
CA GLN A 267 -10.01 -9.11 -20.16
C GLN A 267 -9.63 -8.17 -19.00
N ALA A 268 -9.98 -8.56 -17.78
CA ALA A 268 -9.47 -7.89 -16.59
C ALA A 268 -7.94 -8.08 -16.52
N ASN A 269 -7.20 -6.99 -16.36
CA ASN A 269 -5.76 -7.04 -16.11
C ASN A 269 -5.52 -6.98 -14.59
N PRO A 270 -5.17 -8.11 -13.94
CA PRO A 270 -4.97 -8.14 -12.49
C PRO A 270 -3.72 -7.38 -12.04
N TRP A 271 -2.84 -7.00 -12.98
CA TRP A 271 -1.62 -6.23 -12.74
C TRP A 271 -1.80 -4.72 -12.90
N LEU A 272 -3.03 -4.23 -13.05
CA LEU A 272 -3.28 -2.79 -12.96
C LEU A 272 -2.93 -2.30 -11.53
N PRO A 273 -2.43 -1.07 -11.39
CA PRO A 273 -2.32 -0.48 -10.07
C PRO A 273 -3.71 -0.40 -9.41
N PRO A 274 -3.84 -0.66 -8.10
CA PRO A 274 -5.11 -0.52 -7.40
C PRO A 274 -5.68 0.89 -7.56
N PRO A 275 -7.01 1.06 -7.59
CA PRO A 275 -7.64 2.38 -7.64
C PRO A 275 -7.16 3.26 -6.48
N SER A 276 -6.70 4.47 -6.80
CA SER A 276 -6.17 5.43 -5.83
C SER A 276 -6.34 6.86 -6.34
N PRO A 277 -6.60 7.85 -5.47
CA PRO A 277 -6.62 9.25 -5.88
C PRO A 277 -5.27 9.72 -6.46
N LEU A 278 -4.17 9.05 -6.10
CA LEU A 278 -2.82 9.35 -6.56
C LEU A 278 -2.48 8.73 -7.93
N THR A 279 -3.35 7.86 -8.45
CA THR A 279 -3.07 7.10 -9.67
C THR A 279 -4.07 7.43 -10.76
N ARG A 280 -3.60 7.58 -11.99
CA ARG A 280 -4.40 7.62 -13.21
C ARG A 280 -3.87 6.60 -14.20
N VAL A 281 -4.77 5.91 -14.91
CA VAL A 281 -4.40 4.93 -15.94
C VAL A 281 -4.85 5.46 -17.28
N VAL A 282 -3.90 5.63 -18.20
CA VAL A 282 -4.14 5.97 -19.60
C VAL A 282 -4.01 4.69 -20.43
N TYR A 283 -5.01 4.42 -21.26
CA TYR A 283 -5.02 3.21 -22.07
C TYR A 283 -4.51 3.47 -23.49
N SER A 284 -3.51 2.70 -23.90
CA SER A 284 -3.05 2.61 -25.29
C SER A 284 -3.95 1.64 -26.05
N GLN A 285 -4.56 2.09 -27.14
CA GLN A 285 -5.45 1.28 -27.96
C GLN A 285 -4.70 0.11 -28.60
N GLN A 286 -5.40 -1.00 -28.79
CA GLN A 286 -4.81 -2.24 -29.28
C GLN A 286 -5.53 -2.76 -30.52
N HIS A 287 -4.76 -3.26 -31.48
CA HIS A 287 -5.31 -4.06 -32.58
C HIS A 287 -5.56 -5.50 -32.13
N THR A 288 -6.80 -5.84 -31.80
CA THR A 288 -7.18 -7.14 -31.23
C THR A 288 -6.72 -8.32 -32.08
N GLY A 289 -6.78 -8.21 -33.42
CA GLY A 289 -6.32 -9.26 -34.34
C GLY A 289 -4.81 -9.51 -34.27
N GLN A 290 -4.01 -8.46 -34.11
CA GLN A 290 -2.56 -8.55 -34.02
C GLN A 290 -2.10 -9.14 -32.68
N ILE A 291 -2.72 -8.72 -31.56
CA ILE A 291 -2.42 -9.30 -30.24
C ILE A 291 -2.70 -10.79 -30.23
N ARG A 292 -3.87 -11.21 -30.74
CA ARG A 292 -4.25 -12.63 -30.74
C ARG A 292 -3.28 -13.50 -31.54
N ARG A 293 -2.68 -12.97 -32.61
CA ARG A 293 -1.75 -13.70 -33.48
C ARG A 293 -0.31 -13.69 -32.97
N THR A 294 0.15 -12.56 -32.43
CA THR A 294 1.58 -12.31 -32.18
C THR A 294 1.93 -12.14 -30.71
N GLY A 295 0.94 -11.88 -29.86
CA GLY A 295 1.15 -11.49 -28.46
C GLY A 295 1.86 -10.14 -28.28
N LYS A 296 2.11 -9.39 -29.36
CA LYS A 296 2.76 -8.07 -29.33
C LYS A 296 1.74 -7.00 -28.95
N LYS A 297 2.10 -6.18 -27.98
CA LYS A 297 1.32 -5.01 -27.54
C LYS A 297 1.78 -3.76 -28.29
N ASP A 298 0.92 -2.74 -28.33
CA ASP A 298 1.28 -1.40 -28.79
C ASP A 298 1.09 -0.38 -27.67
N MET A 299 2.18 0.21 -27.19
CA MET A 299 2.11 1.21 -26.11
C MET A 299 1.99 2.64 -26.62
N ASN A 300 1.90 2.87 -27.93
CA ASN A 300 2.02 4.19 -28.53
C ASN A 300 0.67 4.86 -28.83
N ALA A 301 -0.40 4.09 -28.93
CA ALA A 301 -1.72 4.51 -29.40
C ALA A 301 -2.61 5.10 -28.28
N PHE A 302 -2.17 6.16 -27.62
CA PHE A 302 -2.96 6.93 -26.65
C PHE A 302 -2.98 8.43 -27.00
N SER A 303 -3.81 9.24 -26.34
CA SER A 303 -3.78 10.71 -26.51
C SER A 303 -2.77 11.33 -25.55
N ILE A 304 -1.82 12.12 -26.07
CA ILE A 304 -0.88 12.91 -25.24
C ILE A 304 -1.64 13.97 -24.45
N GLU A 305 -2.64 14.61 -25.07
CA GLU A 305 -3.50 15.61 -24.41
C GLU A 305 -4.22 14.98 -23.20
N ALA A 306 -4.86 13.83 -23.39
CA ALA A 306 -5.52 13.13 -22.28
C ALA A 306 -4.53 12.74 -21.17
N LEU A 307 -3.28 12.37 -21.52
CA LEU A 307 -2.24 12.10 -20.54
C LEU A 307 -1.87 13.38 -19.76
N LEU A 308 -1.72 14.51 -20.45
CA LEU A 308 -1.44 15.80 -19.83
C LEU A 308 -2.59 16.26 -18.92
N ASP A 309 -3.84 16.01 -19.28
CA ASP A 309 -5.00 16.32 -18.42
C ASP A 309 -4.93 15.53 -17.11
N ASN A 310 -4.65 14.23 -17.18
CA ASN A 310 -4.45 13.39 -16.00
C ASN A 310 -3.26 13.86 -15.15
N LEU A 311 -2.18 14.29 -15.80
CA LEU A 311 -1.01 14.83 -15.14
C LEU A 311 -1.33 16.16 -14.45
N HIS A 312 -2.08 17.05 -15.10
CA HIS A 312 -2.52 18.32 -14.56
C HIS A 312 -3.41 18.12 -13.33
N GLU A 313 -4.40 17.24 -13.43
CA GLU A 313 -5.27 16.88 -12.32
C GLU A 313 -4.46 16.38 -11.12
N LEU A 314 -3.57 15.41 -11.33
CA LEU A 314 -2.71 14.88 -10.26
C LEU A 314 -1.78 15.95 -9.68
N LEU A 315 -1.20 16.84 -10.48
CA LEU A 315 -0.31 17.88 -10.00
C LEU A 315 -1.06 19.02 -9.29
N ALA A 316 -2.32 19.27 -9.65
CA ALA A 316 -3.21 20.22 -8.99
C ALA A 316 -3.74 19.65 -7.66
N THR A 317 -3.95 18.33 -7.56
CA THR A 317 -4.23 17.73 -6.26
C THR A 317 -3.05 17.98 -5.35
N THR A 318 -3.21 18.77 -4.30
CA THR A 318 -2.21 18.76 -3.23
C THR A 318 -2.36 17.39 -2.58
N PRO A 319 -1.30 16.55 -2.52
CA PRO A 319 -1.39 15.39 -1.65
C PRO A 319 -1.72 15.99 -0.28
N LYS A 320 -2.83 15.58 0.34
CA LYS A 320 -2.99 15.82 1.76
C LYS A 320 -1.84 15.05 2.41
N THR A 321 -0.66 15.66 2.52
CA THR A 321 0.27 15.31 3.57
C THR A 321 -0.55 15.53 4.81
N GLU A 322 -1.10 14.46 5.39
CA GLU A 322 -1.91 14.58 6.58
C GLU A 322 -1.02 15.20 7.64
N GLN A 323 -1.22 16.49 7.86
CA GLN A 323 -0.55 17.21 8.92
C GLN A 323 -0.93 16.50 10.21
N LEU A 324 0.06 16.01 10.95
CA LEU A 324 -0.18 15.42 12.26
C LEU A 324 -0.12 16.53 13.31
N HIS A 325 -1.09 16.53 14.22
CA HIS A 325 -0.94 17.21 15.50
C HIS A 325 -0.25 16.27 16.47
N SER A 326 0.70 16.81 17.24
CA SER A 326 1.30 16.16 18.39
C SER A 326 0.88 16.93 19.63
N LEU A 327 0.15 16.30 20.54
CA LEU A 327 -0.32 16.93 21.77
C LEU A 327 0.22 16.19 22.98
N ARG A 328 0.55 16.93 24.04
CA ARG A 328 0.82 16.32 25.33
C ARG A 328 -0.47 15.88 26.01
N ALA A 329 -0.43 14.71 26.62
CA ALA A 329 -1.52 14.14 27.38
C ALA A 329 -1.05 13.59 28.73
N ARG A 330 -1.84 13.81 29.77
CA ARG A 330 -1.69 13.19 31.09
C ARG A 330 -2.63 12.01 31.21
N ILE A 331 -2.13 10.88 31.70
CA ILE A 331 -2.97 9.71 31.99
C ILE A 331 -3.72 9.99 33.28
N VAL A 332 -5.05 9.98 33.23
CA VAL A 332 -5.92 10.27 34.37
C VAL A 332 -6.77 9.04 34.74
N PRO A 333 -7.21 8.90 36.00
CA PRO A 333 -8.19 7.88 36.37
C PRO A 333 -9.51 8.09 35.62
N GLY A 334 -10.10 7.01 35.13
CA GLY A 334 -11.44 7.05 34.54
C GLY A 334 -12.54 7.25 35.61
N LEU A 335 -13.74 7.63 35.17
CA LEU A 335 -14.89 7.86 36.06
C LEU A 335 -15.45 6.57 36.71
N GLY A 336 -14.96 5.39 36.34
CA GLY A 336 -15.36 4.11 36.94
C GLY A 336 -16.79 3.65 36.64
N VAL A 337 -17.55 4.40 35.82
CA VAL A 337 -18.99 4.20 35.58
C VAL A 337 -19.32 3.06 34.59
N ALA A 338 -18.32 2.49 33.92
CA ALA A 338 -18.50 1.61 32.78
C ALA A 338 -17.56 0.38 32.78
N GLN A 339 -17.28 -0.20 33.95
CA GLN A 339 -16.48 -1.44 34.00
C GLN A 339 -17.13 -2.56 33.17
N GLY A 340 -16.43 -3.02 32.12
CA GLY A 340 -16.83 -4.15 31.29
C GLY A 340 -17.75 -3.84 30.09
N THR A 341 -18.00 -2.56 29.76
CA THR A 341 -18.80 -2.19 28.57
C THR A 341 -18.07 -2.49 27.26
N LEU A 342 -16.78 -2.15 27.19
CA LEU A 342 -15.96 -2.38 26.00
C LEU A 342 -15.86 -3.86 25.60
N ALA A 343 -15.90 -4.77 26.58
CA ALA A 343 -15.92 -6.22 26.31
C ALA A 343 -17.12 -6.65 25.45
N ARG A 344 -18.23 -5.89 25.50
CA ARG A 344 -19.44 -6.12 24.69
C ARG A 344 -19.45 -5.29 23.41
N GLN A 345 -18.86 -4.10 23.43
CA GLN A 345 -18.84 -3.17 22.31
C GLN A 345 -17.79 -3.55 21.26
N LEU A 346 -16.55 -3.85 21.65
CA LEU A 346 -15.45 -4.15 20.71
C LEU A 346 -15.78 -5.28 19.72
N PRO A 347 -16.39 -6.42 20.10
CA PRO A 347 -16.76 -7.47 19.15
C PRO A 347 -17.80 -7.04 18.10
N LEU A 348 -18.61 -6.00 18.41
CA LEU A 348 -19.58 -5.45 17.47
C LEU A 348 -18.92 -4.39 16.58
N ILE A 349 -18.13 -3.48 17.15
CA ILE A 349 -17.40 -2.43 16.42
C ILE A 349 -16.44 -3.06 15.41
N SER A 350 -15.68 -4.09 15.82
CA SER A 350 -14.68 -4.76 15.00
C SER A 350 -15.22 -5.51 13.78
N LYS A 351 -16.54 -5.70 13.65
CA LYS A 351 -17.14 -6.26 12.43
C LYS A 351 -16.97 -5.30 11.24
N ASP A 352 -17.16 -4.01 11.49
CA ASP A 352 -17.12 -2.96 10.47
C ASP A 352 -15.85 -2.10 10.58
N PHE A 353 -15.09 -2.25 11.67
CA PHE A 353 -13.79 -1.60 11.89
C PHE A 353 -12.76 -2.58 12.51
N PRO A 354 -12.23 -3.55 11.74
CA PRO A 354 -11.46 -4.68 12.26
C PRO A 354 -10.17 -4.33 13.03
N GLU A 355 -9.63 -3.13 12.84
CA GLU A 355 -8.38 -2.68 13.46
C GLU A 355 -8.44 -2.66 15.00
N VAL A 356 -9.63 -2.50 15.59
CA VAL A 356 -9.81 -2.48 17.05
C VAL A 356 -10.05 -3.87 17.66
N ALA A 357 -10.05 -4.94 16.85
CA ALA A 357 -10.41 -6.29 17.29
C ALA A 357 -9.52 -6.82 18.43
N ASP A 358 -8.24 -6.45 18.42
CA ASP A 358 -7.25 -6.90 19.41
C ASP A 358 -7.04 -5.89 20.55
N CYS A 359 -7.89 -4.85 20.64
CA CYS A 359 -7.83 -3.91 21.76
C CYS A 359 -8.18 -4.59 23.08
N HIS A 360 -7.47 -4.20 24.14
CA HIS A 360 -7.85 -4.57 25.49
C HIS A 360 -9.25 -4.01 25.81
N PRO A 361 -10.17 -4.78 26.44
CA PRO A 361 -11.52 -4.34 26.76
C PRO A 361 -11.55 -3.35 27.95
N GLY A 362 -10.87 -2.21 27.79
CA GLY A 362 -10.82 -1.09 28.72
C GLY A 362 -10.30 0.16 28.02
N THR A 363 -10.51 1.32 28.64
CA THR A 363 -10.07 2.61 28.12
C THR A 363 -8.89 3.18 28.93
N ILE A 364 -7.99 3.84 28.24
CA ILE A 364 -6.99 4.75 28.82
C ILE A 364 -7.61 6.14 28.77
N ASN A 365 -7.74 6.80 29.91
CA ASN A 365 -8.29 8.17 29.94
C ASN A 365 -7.13 9.15 29.85
N LEU A 366 -7.20 10.04 28.86
CA LEU A 366 -6.19 11.04 28.58
C LEU A 366 -6.76 12.43 28.80
N GLU A 367 -6.09 13.23 29.61
CA GLU A 367 -6.33 14.67 29.71
C GLU A 367 -5.31 15.39 28.82
N LEU A 368 -5.79 16.04 27.77
CA LEU A 368 -5.00 16.74 26.76
C LEU A 368 -4.69 18.18 27.21
N GLU A 369 -3.54 18.70 26.76
CA GLU A 369 -3.10 20.08 27.05
C GLU A 369 -4.01 21.16 26.43
N CYS A 370 -4.85 20.81 25.45
CA CYS A 370 -5.85 21.69 24.87
C CYS A 370 -7.14 20.93 24.53
N PRO A 371 -8.30 21.62 24.47
CA PRO A 371 -9.54 21.04 23.97
C PRO A 371 -9.39 20.45 22.56
N LEU A 372 -9.92 19.24 22.37
CA LEU A 372 -9.97 18.50 21.12
C LEU A 372 -11.41 18.09 20.83
N GLU A 373 -11.91 18.45 19.65
CA GLU A 373 -13.20 18.01 19.13
C GLU A 373 -13.01 17.15 17.88
N VAL A 374 -13.70 16.01 17.80
CA VAL A 374 -13.65 15.13 16.63
C VAL A 374 -14.54 15.69 15.53
N ALA A 375 -13.93 16.07 14.41
CA ALA A 375 -14.62 16.62 13.24
C ALA A 375 -14.85 15.58 12.14
N GLN A 376 -13.84 14.75 11.85
CA GLN A 376 -13.89 13.73 10.80
C GLN A 376 -13.31 12.40 11.31
N PRO A 377 -14.15 11.56 11.95
CA PRO A 377 -13.67 10.28 12.46
C PRO A 377 -13.24 9.35 11.33
N ASP A 378 -12.25 8.49 11.61
CA ASP A 378 -11.82 7.42 10.71
C ASP A 378 -12.92 6.37 10.49
N HIS A 379 -13.77 6.19 11.50
CA HIS A 379 -14.95 5.35 11.43
C HIS A 379 -16.04 5.86 12.37
N ARG A 380 -17.30 5.81 11.91
CA ARG A 380 -18.49 6.02 12.72
C ARG A 380 -19.36 4.78 12.61
N THR A 381 -19.70 4.18 13.74
CA THR A 381 -20.55 2.99 13.73
C THR A 381 -21.98 3.35 13.36
N ALA A 382 -22.73 2.40 12.80
CA ALA A 382 -24.20 2.44 12.92
C ALA A 382 -24.60 2.38 14.41
N PRO A 383 -25.82 2.78 14.80
CA PRO A 383 -26.29 2.62 16.18
C PRO A 383 -26.21 1.16 16.62
N LEU A 384 -25.35 0.86 17.61
CA LEU A 384 -25.09 -0.50 18.09
C LEU A 384 -25.89 -0.80 19.35
N ALA A 385 -26.68 -1.86 19.29
CA ALA A 385 -27.36 -2.45 20.44
C ALA A 385 -26.39 -3.36 21.22
N TRP A 386 -25.58 -2.78 22.10
CA TRP A 386 -24.52 -3.51 22.81
C TRP A 386 -24.94 -4.01 24.21
N THR A 387 -26.08 -3.54 24.73
CA THR A 387 -26.64 -4.01 26.01
C THR A 387 -27.42 -5.31 25.83
N PRO A 388 -27.51 -6.18 26.86
CA PRO A 388 -28.28 -7.43 26.78
C PRO A 388 -29.75 -7.24 26.37
N SER A 389 -30.33 -6.10 26.74
CA SER A 389 -31.73 -5.79 26.43
C SER A 389 -31.96 -5.44 24.96
N GLY A 390 -30.92 -5.02 24.25
CA GLY A 390 -30.99 -4.49 22.89
C GLY A 390 -31.80 -3.19 22.73
N ARG A 391 -32.33 -2.62 23.82
CA ARG A 391 -33.24 -1.46 23.80
C ARG A 391 -32.51 -0.13 23.65
N THR A 392 -31.26 -0.07 24.10
CA THR A 392 -30.40 1.11 23.95
C THR A 392 -29.42 0.86 22.83
N THR A 393 -29.37 1.81 21.90
CA THR A 393 -28.36 1.84 20.83
C THR A 393 -27.45 3.03 21.05
N GLU A 394 -26.19 2.87 20.68
CA GLU A 394 -25.18 3.93 20.82
C GLU A 394 -24.30 3.98 19.57
N VAL A 395 -23.88 5.21 19.23
CA VAL A 395 -23.00 5.49 18.10
C VAL A 395 -21.61 5.81 18.65
N PHE A 396 -20.58 5.26 18.00
CA PHE A 396 -19.19 5.46 18.36
C PHE A 396 -18.42 6.07 17.20
N ASP A 397 -17.66 7.12 17.50
CA ASP A 397 -16.65 7.67 16.61
C ASP A 397 -15.27 7.16 17.02
N LEU A 398 -14.51 6.69 16.02
CA LEU A 398 -13.17 6.16 16.18
C LEU A 398 -12.21 7.01 15.35
N VAL A 399 -11.14 7.47 15.97
CA VAL A 399 -10.06 8.23 15.30
C VAL A 399 -8.75 7.49 15.48
N ARG A 400 -8.02 7.21 14.40
CA ARG A 400 -6.69 6.62 14.46
C ARG A 400 -5.70 7.59 15.07
N ILE A 401 -4.97 7.14 16.08
CA ILE A 401 -3.93 7.90 16.75
C ILE A 401 -2.70 7.01 16.99
N GLU A 402 -1.59 7.63 17.32
CA GLU A 402 -0.41 6.95 17.85
C GLU A 402 -0.07 7.54 19.22
N LEU A 403 0.30 6.68 20.17
CA LEU A 403 0.80 7.09 21.48
C LEU A 403 2.32 6.92 21.54
N GLU A 404 3.00 7.93 22.04
CA GLU A 404 4.45 7.94 22.26
C GLU A 404 4.73 8.19 23.75
N PHE A 405 5.60 7.40 24.35
CA PHE A 405 5.90 7.45 25.79
C PHE A 405 7.37 7.79 26.01
N GLY A 406 7.67 8.71 26.94
CA GLY A 406 8.97 9.38 27.08
C GLY A 406 10.26 8.58 26.82
N PRO A 407 10.54 7.44 27.47
CA PRO A 407 11.79 6.71 27.21
C PRO A 407 11.69 5.66 26.08
N LEU A 408 10.53 5.51 25.42
CA LEU A 408 10.28 4.50 24.39
C LEU A 408 10.14 5.16 23.01
N PRO A 409 11.05 4.90 22.05
CA PRO A 409 11.00 5.53 20.72
C PRO A 409 9.90 4.94 19.80
N THR A 410 9.18 3.91 20.24
CA THR A 410 8.18 3.23 19.42
C THR A 410 6.81 3.84 19.65
N ARG A 411 6.23 4.40 18.59
CA ARG A 411 4.84 4.81 18.54
C ARG A 411 3.91 3.61 18.56
N VAL A 412 2.91 3.65 19.42
CA VAL A 412 1.93 2.58 19.61
C VAL A 412 0.62 2.98 18.95
N PRO A 413 0.08 2.18 18.00
CA PRO A 413 -1.25 2.42 17.46
C PRO A 413 -2.32 2.37 18.54
N ALA A 414 -3.20 3.36 18.53
CA ALA A 414 -4.36 3.43 19.41
C ALA A 414 -5.51 4.16 18.69
N TRP A 415 -6.67 4.25 19.34
CA TRP A 415 -7.83 4.94 18.78
C TRP A 415 -8.50 5.80 19.84
N LEU A 416 -8.80 7.07 19.50
CA LEU A 416 -9.79 7.83 20.27
C LEU A 416 -11.11 7.10 20.16
N TYR A 417 -11.72 6.82 21.29
CA TYR A 417 -13.00 6.14 21.41
C TYR A 417 -14.02 7.15 21.95
N VAL A 418 -14.91 7.62 21.08
CA VAL A 418 -15.88 8.66 21.43
C VAL A 418 -17.28 8.09 21.34
N ALA A 419 -17.85 7.76 22.50
CA ALA A 419 -19.24 7.35 22.61
C ALA A 419 -20.15 8.59 22.66
N HIS A 420 -21.16 8.63 21.78
CA HIS A 420 -22.00 9.83 21.61
C HIS A 420 -22.85 10.17 22.84
N ALA A 421 -23.11 9.20 23.71
CA ALA A 421 -23.83 9.40 24.97
C ALA A 421 -22.90 9.48 26.20
N SER A 422 -21.57 9.53 26.02
CA SER A 422 -20.61 9.62 27.12
C SER A 422 -20.64 10.99 27.80
N PRO A 423 -20.57 11.07 29.15
CA PRO A 423 -20.36 12.31 29.88
C PRO A 423 -19.09 13.06 29.44
N HIS A 424 -18.07 12.32 28.97
CA HIS A 424 -16.81 12.89 28.50
C HIS A 424 -16.96 13.71 27.22
N ARG A 425 -18.06 13.55 26.47
CA ARG A 425 -18.37 14.41 25.33
C ARG A 425 -18.57 15.88 25.72
N GLY A 426 -18.89 16.15 27.00
CA GLY A 426 -18.96 17.50 27.56
C GLY A 426 -17.63 18.04 28.12
N THR A 427 -16.57 17.24 28.12
CA THR A 427 -15.24 17.61 28.62
C THR A 427 -14.22 17.50 27.49
N PRO A 428 -14.05 18.54 26.66
CA PRO A 428 -13.29 18.45 25.41
C PRO A 428 -11.77 18.23 25.62
N THR A 429 -11.29 18.29 26.86
CA THR A 429 -9.90 17.98 27.22
C THR A 429 -9.71 16.54 27.68
N VAL A 430 -10.76 15.79 28.02
CA VAL A 430 -10.65 14.41 28.53
C VAL A 430 -11.24 13.44 27.51
N HIS A 431 -10.40 12.55 27.01
CA HIS A 431 -10.77 11.58 25.96
C HIS A 431 -10.46 10.15 26.39
N GLU A 432 -11.33 9.24 25.98
CA GLU A 432 -11.12 7.81 26.14
C GLU A 432 -10.34 7.25 24.94
N VAL A 433 -9.34 6.43 25.23
CA VAL A 433 -8.50 5.79 24.22
C VAL A 433 -8.56 4.28 24.38
N ILE A 434 -8.69 3.57 23.26
CA ILE A 434 -8.55 2.12 23.20
C ILE A 434 -7.24 1.76 22.50
N ALA A 435 -6.58 0.73 23.01
CA ALA A 435 -5.33 0.21 22.47
C ALA A 435 -5.21 -1.28 22.80
N GLN A 436 -4.20 -1.95 22.26
CA GLN A 436 -3.78 -3.25 22.78
C GLN A 436 -3.35 -3.14 24.25
N GLN A 437 -3.15 -4.27 24.94
CA GLN A 437 -2.70 -4.26 26.33
C GLN A 437 -1.36 -3.53 26.46
N LEU A 438 -1.34 -2.42 27.20
CA LEU A 438 -0.14 -1.66 27.54
C LEU A 438 0.18 -1.78 29.03
N ASN A 439 1.47 -1.82 29.36
CA ASN A 439 1.91 -1.70 30.74
C ASN A 439 2.17 -0.22 31.06
N LEU A 440 1.27 0.39 31.83
CA LEU A 440 1.28 1.82 32.14
C LEU A 440 1.59 2.11 33.63
N SER A 441 2.06 1.13 34.40
CA SER A 441 2.22 1.27 35.87
C SER A 441 3.05 2.49 36.28
N GLU A 442 4.12 2.76 35.52
CA GLU A 442 5.08 3.85 35.77
C GLU A 442 4.92 5.03 34.81
N VAL A 443 3.93 4.99 33.92
CA VAL A 443 3.67 6.04 32.94
C VAL A 443 2.63 7.01 33.50
N ARG A 444 2.90 8.31 33.36
CA ARG A 444 1.99 9.39 33.79
C ARG A 444 1.63 10.36 32.66
N GLU A 445 2.47 10.43 31.64
CA GLU A 445 2.30 11.31 30.49
C GLU A 445 2.65 10.57 29.20
N CYS A 446 2.05 10.99 28.09
CA CYS A 446 2.36 10.54 26.75
C CYS A 446 2.18 11.69 25.74
N GLN A 447 2.73 11.52 24.54
CA GLN A 447 2.32 12.31 23.39
C GLN A 447 1.29 11.52 22.57
N ILE A 448 0.30 12.24 22.07
CA ILE A 448 -0.67 11.72 21.10
C ILE A 448 -0.38 12.32 19.73
N HIS A 449 -0.27 11.48 18.72
CA HIS A 449 -0.12 11.89 17.32
C HIS A 449 -1.38 11.54 16.57
N LEU A 450 -1.97 12.51 15.88
CA LEU A 450 -3.24 12.31 15.19
C LEU A 450 -3.38 13.24 13.99
N ARG A 451 -4.24 12.84 13.05
CA ARG A 451 -4.48 13.58 11.81
C ARG A 451 -5.19 14.90 12.11
N ALA A 452 -4.60 16.02 11.67
CA ALA A 452 -5.17 17.35 11.84
C ALA A 452 -6.56 17.50 11.21
N SER A 453 -6.82 16.80 10.10
CA SER A 453 -8.14 16.80 9.46
C SER A 453 -9.22 16.10 10.29
N ALA A 454 -8.85 15.20 11.19
CA ALA A 454 -9.81 14.43 11.99
C ALA A 454 -10.38 15.24 13.16
N VAL A 455 -9.72 16.33 13.56
CA VAL A 455 -10.01 17.04 14.80
C VAL A 455 -9.96 18.56 14.64
N THR A 456 -10.57 19.28 15.57
CA THR A 456 -10.38 20.71 15.77
C THR A 456 -9.78 20.93 17.15
N LEU A 457 -8.73 21.75 17.23
CA LEU A 457 -8.06 22.11 18.48
C LEU A 457 -8.38 23.56 18.83
N THR A 458 -8.72 23.83 20.10
CA THR A 458 -8.92 25.20 20.59
C THR A 458 -7.71 25.61 21.43
N PRO A 459 -6.94 26.65 21.04
CA PRO A 459 -5.79 27.11 21.83
C PRO A 459 -6.21 27.58 23.23
N PRO A 460 -5.34 27.44 24.25
CA PRO A 460 -5.62 27.90 25.62
C PRO A 460 -6.03 29.38 25.70
N ASP A 461 -5.47 30.22 24.83
CA ASP A 461 -5.68 31.68 24.84
C ASP A 461 -7.09 32.14 24.41
N GLN A 462 -7.91 31.25 23.83
CA GLN A 462 -9.29 31.57 23.41
C GLN A 462 -10.36 31.22 24.46
N LEU A 463 -9.99 30.67 25.62
CA LEU A 463 -10.92 30.28 26.69
C LEU A 463 -11.42 31.47 27.55
N THR A 464 -11.01 32.70 27.27
CA THR A 464 -11.46 33.92 27.98
C THR A 464 -12.28 34.86 27.09
N ALA A 465 -13.52 34.47 26.79
CA ALA A 465 -14.57 35.43 26.48
C ALA A 465 -15.83 35.04 27.28
N PRO A 466 -16.22 35.78 28.33
CA PRO A 466 -17.46 35.49 29.03
C PRO A 466 -18.62 35.74 28.06
N ILE A 467 -19.42 34.70 27.84
CA ILE A 467 -20.71 34.79 27.14
C ILE A 467 -21.61 35.68 27.98
N SER A 468 -21.69 36.97 27.64
CA SER A 468 -22.71 37.86 28.16
C SER A 468 -24.06 37.44 27.54
N ARG A 469 -24.80 36.59 28.25
CA ARG A 469 -26.21 36.32 27.92
C ARG A 469 -27.03 37.53 28.35
N SER A 470 -27.23 38.47 27.44
CA SER A 470 -28.32 39.43 27.53
C SER A 470 -29.64 38.71 27.30
N LEU A 471 -30.31 38.33 28.38
CA LEU A 471 -31.74 38.05 28.38
C LEU A 471 -32.48 39.34 28.01
N SER A 472 -33.12 39.36 26.84
CA SER A 472 -34.15 40.34 26.52
C SER A 472 -35.51 39.65 26.73
N PRO A 473 -36.40 40.18 27.59
CA PRO A 473 -37.78 39.72 27.67
C PRO A 473 -38.66 40.47 26.67
N SER A 474 -39.72 39.80 26.18
CA SER A 474 -40.80 40.29 25.28
C SER A 474 -40.36 40.55 23.82
N GLN A 475 -41.02 40.06 22.76
CA GLN A 475 -42.39 39.58 22.53
C GLN A 475 -42.42 38.32 21.66
#